data_AF-D3MPG8-F1
#
_entry.id   AF-D3MPG8-F1
#
_cell.length_a   1.000
_cell.length_b   1.000
_cell.length_c   1.000
_cell.angle_alpha   90.00
_cell.angle_beta   90.00
_cell.angle_gamma   90.00
#
_symmetry.space_group_name_H-M   'P 1'
#
loop_
_entity.id
_entity.type
_entity.pdbx_description
1 polymer ?
#
loop_
_entity_poly.entity_id
_entity_poly.type
_entity_poly.pdbx_seq_one_letter_code
_entity_poly.pdbx_strand_id
1 'polypeptide(L)'
;MILNYKNKKDLEVAVNLLIIMKKLGILLILIGVVFFSFPKIAELFLLNKNQGIVEDVSSKELVQNANSGDKNFDQSKVKPIDINGAILNAKDADMSKVVGQLTIPSINKNIAIFDGLENNNLMFGACTMKPNQRMGLGNYAIAGHYMKNEKLLFGGLMNVKLGDKIKLTNKKIYMSTLFLRP
;
A
#
# COMPACT_ATOMS: atom_id res chain seq x y z
N MET A 1 -19.71 -48.00 -13.31
CA MET A 1 -18.76 -48.65 -14.24
C MET A 1 -17.80 -49.48 -13.39
N ILE A 2 -17.95 -50.81 -13.37
CA ILE A 2 -17.07 -51.71 -12.62
C ILE A 2 -15.84 -51.96 -13.50
N LEU A 3 -14.67 -51.51 -13.06
CA LEU A 3 -13.41 -51.67 -13.80
C LEU A 3 -12.96 -53.13 -13.68
N ASN A 4 -13.05 -53.88 -14.78
CA ASN A 4 -12.72 -55.31 -14.83
C ASN A 4 -11.21 -55.48 -15.08
N TYR A 5 -10.42 -55.52 -13.99
CA TYR A 5 -8.95 -55.68 -14.06
C TYR A 5 -8.58 -57.14 -14.36
N LYS A 6 -7.91 -57.38 -15.49
CA LYS A 6 -7.55 -58.73 -15.96
C LYS A 6 -6.40 -59.38 -15.19
N ASN A 7 -5.57 -58.62 -14.48
CA ASN A 7 -4.56 -59.16 -13.56
C ASN A 7 -4.23 -58.19 -12.39
N LYS A 8 -3.51 -58.68 -11.38
CA LYS A 8 -3.10 -57.92 -10.18
C LYS A 8 -2.25 -56.67 -10.48
N LYS A 9 -1.38 -56.74 -11.50
CA LYS A 9 -0.53 -55.62 -11.95
C LYS A 9 -1.37 -54.48 -12.55
N ASP A 10 -2.41 -54.80 -13.32
CA ASP A 10 -3.31 -53.78 -13.90
C ASP A 10 -4.10 -53.07 -12.79
N LEU A 11 -4.52 -53.80 -11.74
CA LEU A 11 -5.16 -53.24 -10.56
C LEU A 11 -4.20 -52.33 -9.77
N GLU A 12 -2.96 -52.75 -9.54
CA GLU A 12 -1.93 -51.94 -8.87
C GLU A 12 -1.64 -50.64 -9.64
N VAL A 13 -1.53 -50.70 -10.97
CA VAL A 13 -1.31 -49.52 -11.82
C VAL A 13 -2.47 -48.53 -11.69
N ALA A 14 -3.72 -49.00 -11.73
CA ALA A 14 -4.87 -48.13 -11.61
C ALA A 14 -5.05 -47.51 -10.23
N VAL A 15 -4.77 -48.27 -9.17
CA VAL A 15 -4.77 -47.76 -7.79
C VAL A 15 -3.71 -46.65 -7.65
N ASN A 16 -2.51 -46.85 -8.20
CA ASN A 16 -1.45 -45.84 -8.19
C ASN A 16 -1.84 -44.59 -8.99
N LEU A 17 -2.46 -44.73 -10.17
CA LEU A 17 -2.98 -43.61 -10.95
C LEU A 17 -4.05 -42.82 -10.18
N LEU A 18 -4.99 -43.50 -9.52
CA LEU A 18 -6.00 -42.86 -8.68
C LEU A 18 -5.36 -42.05 -7.54
N ILE A 19 -4.34 -42.61 -6.89
CA ILE A 19 -3.59 -41.93 -5.82
C ILE A 19 -2.88 -40.69 -6.36
N ILE A 20 -2.24 -40.78 -7.53
CA ILE A 20 -1.57 -39.65 -8.18
C ILE A 20 -2.57 -38.55 -8.53
N MET A 21 -3.73 -38.90 -9.11
CA MET A 21 -4.78 -37.93 -9.45
C MET A 21 -5.33 -37.22 -8.20
N LYS A 22 -5.50 -37.94 -7.08
CA LYS A 22 -5.91 -37.33 -5.81
C LYS A 22 -4.86 -36.35 -5.27
N LYS A 23 -3.58 -36.73 -5.30
CA LYS A 23 -2.48 -35.84 -4.89
C LYS A 23 -2.40 -34.58 -5.77
N LEU A 24 -2.55 -34.74 -7.09
CA LEU A 24 -2.58 -33.62 -8.03
C LEU A 24 -3.78 -32.70 -7.77
N GLY A 25 -4.97 -33.27 -7.51
CA GLY A 25 -6.15 -32.49 -7.16
C GLY A 25 -5.96 -31.66 -5.89
N ILE A 26 -5.39 -32.26 -4.84
CA ILE A 26 -5.06 -31.54 -3.60
C ILE A 26 -4.05 -30.43 -3.87
N LEU A 27 -3.01 -30.69 -4.67
CA LEU A 27 -2.00 -29.68 -5.03
C LEU A 27 -2.63 -28.49 -5.78
N LEU A 28 -3.51 -28.73 -6.75
CA LEU A 28 -4.21 -27.68 -7.49
C LEU A 28 -5.12 -26.84 -6.59
N ILE A 29 -5.81 -27.47 -5.64
CA ILE A 29 -6.63 -26.76 -4.66
C ILE A 29 -5.76 -25.85 -3.79
N LEU A 30 -4.61 -26.34 -3.30
CA LEU A 30 -3.69 -25.54 -2.49
C LEU A 30 -3.16 -24.33 -3.28
N ILE A 31 -2.76 -24.54 -4.53
CA ILE A 31 -2.33 -23.46 -5.42
C ILE A 31 -3.47 -22.45 -5.62
N GLY A 32 -4.68 -22.91 -5.89
CA GLY A 32 -5.86 -22.05 -6.04
C GLY A 32 -6.14 -21.19 -4.81
N VAL A 33 -6.03 -21.76 -3.60
CA VAL A 33 -6.21 -21.02 -2.34
C VAL A 33 -5.14 -19.94 -2.18
N VAL A 34 -3.88 -20.22 -2.52
CA VAL A 34 -2.79 -19.24 -2.47
C VAL A 34 -3.05 -18.09 -3.44
N PHE A 35 -3.37 -18.39 -4.71
CA PHE A 35 -3.68 -17.35 -5.70
C PHE A 35 -4.90 -16.51 -5.32
N PHE A 36 -5.97 -17.14 -4.81
CA PHE A 36 -7.16 -16.44 -4.35
C PHE A 36 -6.87 -15.51 -3.15
N SER A 37 -5.96 -15.92 -2.27
CA SER A 37 -5.57 -15.14 -1.08
C SER A 37 -4.58 -14.02 -1.39
N PHE A 38 -3.91 -14.07 -2.55
CA PHE A 38 -2.81 -13.15 -2.90
C PHE A 38 -3.17 -11.66 -2.76
N PRO A 39 -4.32 -11.15 -3.26
CA PRO A 39 -4.66 -9.73 -3.12
C PRO A 39 -4.77 -9.28 -1.65
N LYS A 40 -5.25 -10.16 -0.76
CA LYS A 40 -5.39 -9.83 0.67
C LYS A 40 -4.06 -9.85 1.40
N ILE A 41 -3.16 -10.76 1.04
CA ILE A 41 -1.78 -10.78 1.54
C ILE A 41 -1.05 -9.51 1.11
N ALA A 42 -1.23 -9.11 -0.16
CA ALA A 42 -0.73 -7.87 -0.72
C ALA A 42 -1.21 -6.63 0.06
N GLU A 43 -2.52 -6.50 0.29
CA GLU A 43 -3.09 -5.41 1.09
C GLU A 43 -2.52 -5.36 2.51
N LEU A 44 -2.36 -6.52 3.17
CA LEU A 44 -1.81 -6.61 4.52
C LEU A 44 -0.34 -6.16 4.57
N PHE A 45 0.46 -6.57 3.58
CA PHE A 45 1.85 -6.17 3.45
C PHE A 45 2.00 -4.65 3.34
N LEU A 46 1.18 -4.00 2.50
CA LEU A 46 1.17 -2.55 2.35
C LEU A 46 0.74 -1.82 3.63
N LEU A 47 -0.27 -2.32 4.34
CA LEU A 47 -0.71 -1.72 5.61
C LEU A 47 0.45 -1.67 6.62
N ASN A 48 1.17 -2.78 6.78
CA ASN A 48 2.29 -2.87 7.71
C ASN A 48 3.44 -1.94 7.31
N LYS A 49 3.83 -1.92 6.02
CA LYS A 49 4.90 -1.04 5.52
C LYS A 49 4.56 0.44 5.68
N ASN A 50 3.33 0.85 5.36
CA ASN A 50 2.91 2.25 5.43
C ASN A 50 2.91 2.80 6.86
N GLN A 51 2.56 1.96 7.85
CA GLN A 51 2.61 2.34 9.25
C GLN A 51 4.06 2.47 9.76
N GLY A 52 4.93 1.52 9.43
CA GLY A 52 6.35 1.54 9.85
C GLY A 52 7.11 2.78 9.38
N ILE A 53 6.88 3.23 8.14
CA ILE A 53 7.58 4.39 7.56
C ILE A 53 7.42 5.65 8.42
N VAL A 54 6.23 5.85 9.01
CA VAL A 54 5.98 7.02 9.85
C VAL A 54 6.67 6.87 11.20
N GLU A 55 6.78 5.66 11.74
CA GLU A 55 7.39 5.40 13.05
C GLU A 55 8.91 5.54 13.01
N ASP A 56 9.53 5.06 11.92
CA ASP A 56 10.98 4.93 11.78
C ASP A 56 11.74 6.25 11.59
N VAL A 57 11.06 7.36 11.24
CA VAL A 57 11.73 8.63 10.90
C VAL A 57 11.59 9.67 12.02
N SER A 58 12.69 10.16 12.57
CA SER A 58 12.70 11.18 13.62
C SER A 58 12.30 12.57 13.12
N SER A 59 11.86 13.45 14.03
CA SER A 59 11.49 14.84 13.67
C SER A 59 12.66 15.64 13.06
N LYS A 60 13.91 15.30 13.42
CA LYS A 60 15.11 15.92 12.86
C LYS A 60 15.32 15.47 11.41
N GLU A 61 15.18 14.18 11.13
CA GLU A 61 15.29 13.63 9.77
C GLU A 61 14.22 14.19 8.85
N LEU A 62 12.96 14.29 9.30
CA LEU A 62 11.88 14.89 8.51
C LEU A 62 12.21 16.33 8.06
N VAL A 63 12.82 17.13 8.94
CA VAL A 63 13.24 18.49 8.62
C VAL A 63 14.45 18.49 7.69
N GLN A 64 15.40 17.57 7.86
CA GLN A 64 16.55 17.45 6.98
C GLN A 64 16.13 17.06 5.57
N ASN A 65 15.30 16.02 5.44
CA ASN A 65 14.76 15.50 4.19
C ASN A 65 14.06 16.60 3.38
N ALA A 66 13.28 17.46 4.04
CA ALA A 66 12.60 18.59 3.40
C ALA A 66 13.54 19.58 2.71
N ASN A 67 14.80 19.67 3.14
CA ASN A 67 15.81 20.60 2.63
C ASN A 67 16.83 19.92 1.69
N SER A 68 16.61 18.66 1.31
CA SER A 68 17.59 17.85 0.57
C SER A 68 16.97 17.03 -0.55
N GLY A 69 17.83 16.57 -1.46
CA GLY A 69 17.48 15.60 -2.51
C GLY A 69 16.83 16.22 -3.74
N ASP A 70 16.92 15.49 -4.86
CA ASP A 70 16.29 15.90 -6.12
C ASP A 70 14.78 15.72 -6.05
N LYS A 71 14.03 16.70 -6.55
CA LYS A 71 12.56 16.72 -6.42
C LYS A 71 11.94 16.77 -7.81
N ASN A 72 11.07 15.82 -8.09
CA ASN A 72 10.29 15.81 -9.32
C ASN A 72 8.83 16.13 -8.98
N PHE A 73 8.20 17.03 -9.72
CA PHE A 73 6.79 17.41 -9.56
C PHE A 73 5.98 17.23 -10.86
N ASP A 74 6.53 16.47 -11.80
CA ASP A 74 5.92 16.18 -13.09
C ASP A 74 4.82 15.12 -12.93
N GLN A 75 3.58 15.59 -12.81
CA GLN A 75 2.40 14.75 -12.66
C GLN A 75 2.17 13.82 -13.86
N SER A 76 2.68 14.16 -15.07
CA SER A 76 2.50 13.31 -16.25
C SER A 76 3.23 11.96 -16.15
N LYS A 77 4.20 11.86 -15.23
CA LYS A 77 4.96 10.64 -14.94
C LYS A 77 4.28 9.74 -13.89
N VAL A 78 3.21 10.22 -13.27
CA VAL A 78 2.45 9.44 -12.27
C VAL A 78 1.59 8.40 -12.99
N LYS A 79 1.77 7.13 -12.63
CA LYS A 79 1.03 6.01 -13.22
C LYS A 79 -0.12 5.58 -12.29
N PRO A 80 -1.22 5.04 -12.85
CA PRO A 80 -2.20 4.32 -12.04
C PRO A 80 -1.54 3.17 -11.27
N ILE A 81 -1.94 2.97 -10.03
CA ILE A 81 -1.45 1.87 -9.19
C ILE A 81 -2.14 0.56 -9.58
N ASP A 82 -1.36 -0.44 -9.97
CA ASP A 82 -1.78 -1.85 -9.90
C ASP A 82 -1.17 -2.43 -8.63
N ILE A 83 -1.97 -2.64 -7.59
CA ILE A 83 -1.50 -3.08 -6.28
C ILE A 83 -0.75 -4.43 -6.37
N ASN A 84 -1.24 -5.35 -7.20
CA ASN A 84 -0.66 -6.69 -7.30
C ASN A 84 0.70 -6.66 -8.01
N GLY A 85 0.75 -6.03 -9.19
CA GLY A 85 1.99 -5.85 -9.94
C GLY A 85 2.96 -4.90 -9.23
N ALA A 86 2.44 -3.91 -8.51
CA ALA A 86 3.26 -2.95 -7.80
C ALA A 86 3.93 -3.57 -6.58
N ILE A 87 3.26 -4.37 -5.75
CA ILE A 87 3.94 -5.00 -4.60
C ILE A 87 5.04 -5.97 -5.05
N LEU A 88 4.80 -6.71 -6.14
CA LEU A 88 5.81 -7.61 -6.70
C LEU A 88 7.07 -6.88 -7.19
N ASN A 89 6.92 -5.61 -7.61
CA ASN A 89 8.00 -4.79 -8.15
C ASN A 89 8.36 -3.59 -7.24
N ALA A 90 7.75 -3.48 -6.07
CA ALA A 90 7.90 -2.34 -5.18
C ALA A 90 9.28 -2.42 -4.57
N LYS A 91 10.08 -1.38 -4.81
CA LYS A 91 11.29 -1.16 -4.01
C LYS A 91 10.85 -0.62 -2.65
N ASP A 92 11.69 -0.73 -1.65
CA ASP A 92 11.41 -0.06 -0.37
C ASP A 92 11.18 1.44 -0.59
N ALA A 93 10.39 2.04 0.30
CA ALA A 93 10.13 3.47 0.28
C ALA A 93 11.44 4.24 0.39
N ASP A 94 11.57 5.35 -0.35
CA ASP A 94 12.72 6.23 -0.18
C ASP A 94 12.54 7.07 1.09
N MET A 95 13.11 6.57 2.19
CA MET A 95 13.01 7.20 3.50
C MET A 95 13.63 8.60 3.53
N SER A 96 14.55 8.92 2.62
CA SER A 96 15.14 10.26 2.49
C SER A 96 14.17 11.30 1.93
N LYS A 97 13.05 10.85 1.35
CA LYS A 97 11.99 11.72 0.83
C LYS A 97 10.88 11.97 1.84
N VAL A 98 10.85 11.25 2.97
CA VAL A 98 9.79 11.41 3.97
C VAL A 98 9.99 12.73 4.72
N VAL A 99 9.02 13.63 4.62
CA VAL A 99 9.07 15.00 5.20
C VAL A 99 7.99 15.26 6.25
N GLY A 100 7.05 14.33 6.41
CA GLY A 100 6.10 14.35 7.52
C GLY A 100 5.03 13.29 7.39
N GLN A 101 3.89 13.56 8.02
CA GLN A 101 2.73 12.67 8.01
C GLN A 101 1.42 13.47 8.02
N LEU A 102 0.40 12.88 7.42
CA LEU A 102 -1.00 13.28 7.50
C LEU A 102 -1.71 12.32 8.47
N THR A 103 -2.40 12.84 9.46
CA THR A 103 -3.29 12.05 10.32
C THR A 103 -4.73 12.53 10.22
N ILE A 104 -5.66 11.57 10.12
CA ILE A 104 -7.10 11.83 10.13
C ILE A 104 -7.71 10.84 11.14
N PRO A 105 -7.78 11.20 12.44
CA PRO A 105 -8.20 10.27 13.48
C PRO A 105 -9.62 9.72 13.31
N SER A 106 -10.54 10.50 12.73
CA SER A 106 -11.95 10.09 12.53
C SER A 106 -12.09 8.84 11.65
N ILE A 107 -11.12 8.60 10.76
CA ILE A 107 -11.07 7.45 9.85
C ILE A 107 -9.80 6.60 10.06
N ASN A 108 -9.15 6.76 11.23
CA ASN A 108 -7.95 6.03 11.64
C ASN A 108 -6.81 6.08 10.58
N LYS A 109 -6.55 7.26 10.01
CA LYS A 109 -5.46 7.45 9.04
C LYS A 109 -4.21 8.02 9.66
N ASN A 110 -3.09 7.41 9.28
CA ASN A 110 -1.74 7.90 9.47
C ASN A 110 -0.95 7.59 8.19
N ILE A 111 -0.58 8.62 7.43
CA ILE A 111 -0.05 8.48 6.07
C ILE A 111 1.25 9.28 6.00
N ALA A 112 2.35 8.63 5.62
CA ALA A 112 3.62 9.31 5.37
C ALA A 112 3.50 10.31 4.21
N ILE A 113 4.22 11.41 4.30
CA ILE A 113 4.29 12.43 3.25
C ILE A 113 5.71 12.45 2.71
N PHE A 114 5.82 12.20 1.42
CA PHE A 114 7.04 12.23 0.66
C PHE A 114 7.14 13.55 -0.13
N ASP A 115 8.35 14.09 -0.28
CA ASP A 115 8.57 15.29 -1.08
C ASP A 115 8.89 14.92 -2.53
N GLY A 116 8.05 15.39 -3.45
CA GLY A 116 8.10 15.06 -4.88
C GLY A 116 7.13 13.93 -5.28
N LEU A 117 6.66 14.00 -6.53
CA LEU A 117 5.78 13.03 -7.18
C LEU A 117 6.60 11.90 -7.81
N GLU A 118 6.81 10.83 -7.04
CA GLU A 118 7.43 9.59 -7.51
C GLU A 118 6.50 8.40 -7.32
N ASN A 119 6.39 7.55 -8.35
CA ASN A 119 5.48 6.39 -8.33
C ASN A 119 5.77 5.42 -7.18
N ASN A 120 7.05 5.22 -6.84
CA ASN A 120 7.43 4.34 -5.74
C ASN A 120 6.92 4.91 -4.40
N ASN A 121 7.06 6.21 -4.18
CA ASN A 121 6.64 6.85 -2.93
C ASN A 121 5.12 6.94 -2.80
N LEU A 122 4.39 7.11 -3.92
CA LEU A 122 2.93 7.06 -3.95
C LEU A 122 2.35 5.68 -3.56
N MET A 123 3.15 4.61 -3.65
CA MET A 123 2.79 3.28 -3.13
C MET A 123 2.63 3.27 -1.62
N PHE A 124 3.46 4.07 -0.95
CA PHE A 124 3.67 3.98 0.50
C PHE A 124 3.06 5.14 1.28
N GLY A 125 2.66 6.21 0.60
CA GLY A 125 2.04 7.35 1.25
C GLY A 125 1.52 8.39 0.26
N ALA A 126 1.49 9.64 0.72
CA ALA A 126 1.14 10.79 -0.08
C ALA A 126 2.40 11.55 -0.51
N CYS A 127 2.36 12.20 -1.66
CA CYS A 127 3.46 12.98 -2.20
C CYS A 127 3.07 14.46 -2.31
N THR A 128 4.02 15.38 -2.11
CA THR A 128 3.80 16.81 -2.35
C THR A 128 3.61 17.07 -3.86
N MET A 129 2.68 17.97 -4.20
CA MET A 129 2.35 18.25 -5.60
C MET A 129 3.12 19.43 -6.19
N LYS A 130 3.76 20.27 -5.36
CA LYS A 130 4.43 21.50 -5.80
C LYS A 130 5.78 21.67 -5.10
N PRO A 131 6.75 22.34 -5.74
CA PRO A 131 7.99 22.72 -5.09
C PRO A 131 7.74 23.72 -3.95
N ASN A 132 8.64 23.72 -2.97
CA ASN A 132 8.72 24.70 -1.88
C ASN A 132 7.47 24.80 -0.97
N GLN A 133 6.62 23.78 -0.95
CA GLN A 133 5.51 23.72 0.00
C GLN A 133 6.02 23.65 1.44
N ARG A 134 5.43 24.44 2.33
CA ARG A 134 5.79 24.49 3.75
C ARG A 134 4.57 24.19 4.61
N MET A 135 4.69 23.23 5.52
CA MET A 135 3.59 22.91 6.44
C MET A 135 3.20 24.15 7.25
N GLY A 136 1.90 24.40 7.39
CA GLY A 136 1.38 25.58 8.10
C GLY A 136 1.43 26.90 7.32
N LEU A 137 1.91 26.91 6.07
CA LEU A 137 1.97 28.12 5.24
C LEU A 137 1.28 27.88 3.88
N GLY A 138 0.31 28.74 3.56
CA GLY A 138 -0.40 28.70 2.28
C GLY A 138 -1.14 27.37 2.04
N ASN A 139 -1.30 27.02 0.76
CA ASN A 139 -1.94 25.76 0.36
C ASN A 139 -0.90 24.64 0.23
N TYR A 140 -0.94 23.67 1.14
CA TYR A 140 -0.08 22.48 1.11
C TYR A 140 -0.79 21.33 0.38
N ALA A 141 -0.54 21.19 -0.92
CA ALA A 141 -1.20 20.20 -1.76
C ALA A 141 -0.43 18.88 -1.76
N ILE A 142 -1.13 17.77 -1.51
CA ILE A 142 -0.59 16.41 -1.56
C ILE A 142 -1.48 15.53 -2.43
N ALA A 143 -0.86 14.55 -3.10
CA ALA A 143 -1.53 13.54 -3.89
C ALA A 143 -1.21 12.14 -3.34
N GLY A 144 -2.15 11.21 -3.49
CA GLY A 144 -2.00 9.83 -3.05
C GLY A 144 -3.04 8.97 -3.74
N HIS A 145 -2.80 7.67 -3.82
CA HIS A 145 -3.75 6.77 -4.48
C HIS A 145 -4.99 6.52 -3.61
N TYR A 146 -6.16 6.62 -4.25
CA TYR A 146 -7.40 6.09 -3.71
C TYR A 146 -7.37 4.56 -3.79
N MET A 147 -7.81 3.91 -2.71
CA MET A 147 -7.78 2.46 -2.56
C MET A 147 -9.18 1.97 -2.18
N LYS A 148 -9.67 0.88 -2.77
CA LYS A 148 -10.98 0.33 -2.38
C LYS A 148 -11.01 -0.12 -0.92
N ASN A 149 -9.89 -0.63 -0.40
CA ASN A 149 -9.75 -0.93 1.02
C ASN A 149 -9.55 0.37 1.81
N GLU A 150 -10.57 0.72 2.60
CA GLU A 150 -10.60 1.97 3.37
C GLU A 150 -9.45 2.12 4.36
N LYS A 151 -8.77 1.04 4.76
CA LYS A 151 -7.61 1.09 5.68
C LYS A 151 -6.34 1.56 4.98
N LEU A 152 -6.20 1.33 3.67
CA LEU A 152 -5.01 1.68 2.89
C LEU A 152 -5.07 3.11 2.36
N LEU A 153 -3.92 3.81 2.36
CA LEU A 153 -3.71 5.15 1.77
C LEU A 153 -4.94 6.07 1.89
N PHE A 154 -5.49 6.59 0.79
CA PHE A 154 -6.69 7.44 0.78
C PHE A 154 -8.02 6.68 0.60
N GLY A 155 -8.06 5.36 0.81
CA GLY A 155 -9.29 4.59 0.62
C GLY A 155 -10.47 5.01 1.50
N GLY A 156 -10.21 5.50 2.71
CA GLY A 156 -11.25 5.98 3.63
C GLY A 156 -11.57 7.47 3.50
N LEU A 157 -10.99 8.18 2.51
CA LEU A 157 -11.09 9.64 2.43
C LEU A 157 -12.54 10.13 2.24
N MET A 158 -13.39 9.35 1.58
CA MET A 158 -14.81 9.67 1.39
C MET A 158 -15.64 9.61 2.68
N ASN A 159 -15.10 9.02 3.75
CA ASN A 159 -15.76 8.93 5.05
C ASN A 159 -15.44 10.14 5.95
N VAL A 160 -14.59 11.06 5.49
CA VAL A 160 -14.27 12.29 6.22
C VAL A 160 -15.45 13.25 6.15
N LYS A 161 -15.84 13.79 7.30
CA LYS A 161 -16.97 14.71 7.43
C LYS A 161 -16.52 16.15 7.67
N LEU A 162 -17.40 17.10 7.37
CA LEU A 162 -17.22 18.49 7.76
C LEU A 162 -16.98 18.57 9.27
N GLY A 163 -15.90 19.25 9.67
CA GLY A 163 -15.49 19.39 11.07
C GLY A 163 -14.52 18.31 11.58
N ASP A 164 -14.23 17.27 10.79
CA ASP A 164 -13.20 16.29 11.15
C ASP A 164 -11.83 16.95 11.26
N LYS A 165 -11.04 16.50 12.24
CA LYS A 165 -9.67 16.97 12.44
C LYS A 165 -8.74 16.21 11.49
N ILE A 166 -8.13 16.95 10.58
CA ILE A 166 -7.02 16.49 9.74
C ILE A 166 -5.78 17.23 10.21
N LYS A 167 -4.70 16.51 10.52
CA LYS A 167 -3.44 17.07 11.00
C LYS A 167 -2.31 16.75 10.03
N LEU A 168 -1.59 17.78 9.63
CA LEU A 168 -0.35 17.70 8.84
C LEU A 168 0.84 18.02 9.75
N THR A 169 1.82 17.13 9.87
CA THR A 169 2.91 17.34 10.84
C THR A 169 4.24 16.75 10.42
N ASN A 170 5.34 17.41 10.79
CA ASN A 170 6.71 16.93 10.71
C ASN A 170 7.24 16.48 12.10
N LYS A 171 6.33 16.06 13.00
CA LYS A 171 6.61 15.69 14.40
C LYS A 171 7.18 16.82 15.30
N LYS A 172 7.41 18.04 14.77
CA LYS A 172 7.79 19.24 15.54
C LYS A 172 6.61 20.15 15.91
N ILE A 173 5.38 19.68 15.66
CA ILE A 173 4.10 20.37 15.93
C ILE A 173 3.88 21.57 15.01
N TYR A 174 3.36 21.30 13.82
CA TYR A 174 2.42 22.20 13.15
C TYR A 174 1.04 21.54 13.30
N MET A 175 0.07 22.27 13.87
CA MET A 175 -1.33 21.86 13.94
C MET A 175 -2.09 22.71 12.93
N SER A 176 -2.22 22.23 11.71
CA SER A 176 -3.20 22.78 10.79
C SER A 176 -4.46 21.92 10.93
N THR A 177 -5.58 22.50 11.34
CA THR A 177 -6.90 21.84 11.26
C THR A 177 -7.44 22.17 9.87
N LEU A 178 -7.48 21.18 8.97
CA LEU A 178 -8.14 21.36 7.68
C LEU A 178 -9.65 21.25 7.89
N PHE A 179 -10.37 22.35 7.65
CA PHE A 179 -11.81 22.29 7.46
C PHE A 179 -12.05 22.03 5.97
N LEU A 180 -12.57 20.86 5.61
CA LEU A 180 -13.15 20.66 4.28
C LEU A 180 -14.27 21.70 4.13
N ARG A 181 -14.12 22.68 3.23
CA ARG A 181 -15.23 23.57 2.89
C ARG A 181 -16.18 22.81 1.95
N PRO A 182 -17.50 22.97 2.10
CA PRO A 182 -18.49 22.35 1.21
C PRO A 182 -18.28 22.76 -0.25
#